data_AF-A0A7J7J459-F1
#
_entry.id   AF-A0A7J7J459-F1
#
_cell.length_a   1.000
_cell.length_b   1.000
_cell.length_c   1.000
_cell.angle_alpha   90.00
_cell.angle_beta   90.00
_cell.angle_gamma   90.00
#
_symmetry.space_group_name_H-M   'P 1'
#
loop_
_entity.id
_entity.type
_entity.pdbx_description
1 polymer ?
#
loop_
_entity_poly.entity_id
_entity_poly.type
_entity_poly.pdbx_seq_one_letter_code
_entity_poly.pdbx_strand_id
1 'polypeptide(L)'
;MNFSGRVALITGAGNGLGRVYALQFAERGAAVVVNDLGGDMKGGGASSRPADQVVNEIRSKGGRAVANYDSVEFGERLVATAIKSFGRIDIVVNNAGILRDKSFARISDEDWDIIHKVHMLGAFKVTRAAWPYMKEQKYGKVIMVSSPSGIYGNFGQANYSAAKLGLVGLSNTLAKEGAKYNIHCNAIAPTAGSRLLATVMPQDMIDALKPEYISPLVLYLTHESCEETGGLFELAAGWISKNRWQNSAGAFVAKKNLETGEVHMTPEDVRDSWDQITDFSNPEYRTSQAEFQPKLMSCIEALQTGKFPTSDSGFTWSYTERDVILYALGSGCSTTQESHLKFLFELSEDFSVLPTFAVLVAFTGADVHLNKETTGIDIDPTKILHGEQYLEVYKPLATAGSLTTKGEVVDVVDKGSGAVIISELTSYDAEGEKVAFNQLITFVVGAGGFGGKRSSDKAYSTQKPPSRSADSVLEERTSIDQAAIYRLSGDRNPLHLDPSFAAMGGFDKPILHGLCSMAFASRHILKQYADDDVSKFKAMKVRFAKPVVPGQTIRTSMWQEGNRIHFESMVPESGNTVITGGYVDLSSVSPRLESSSKL
;
A
#
# COMPACT_ATOMS: atom_id res chain seq x y z
N MET A 1 15.49 -33.62 1.26
CA MET A 1 15.06 -33.45 -0.15
C MET A 1 15.90 -34.39 -1.01
N ASN A 2 15.28 -35.20 -1.86
CA ASN A 2 15.93 -36.26 -2.64
C ASN A 2 15.71 -36.01 -4.15
N PHE A 3 16.73 -36.25 -4.96
CA PHE A 3 16.74 -36.07 -6.42
C PHE A 3 17.02 -37.39 -7.16
N SER A 4 16.87 -38.54 -6.50
CA SER A 4 16.93 -39.85 -7.15
C SER A 4 16.08 -39.89 -8.43
N GLY A 5 16.68 -40.35 -9.52
CA GLY A 5 16.03 -40.44 -10.83
C GLY A 5 15.97 -39.13 -11.62
N ARG A 6 16.47 -38.01 -11.07
CA ARG A 6 16.59 -36.72 -11.77
C ARG A 6 17.97 -36.53 -12.39
N VAL A 7 18.02 -35.86 -13.54
CA VAL A 7 19.26 -35.46 -14.21
C VAL A 7 19.42 -33.95 -14.17
N ALA A 8 20.51 -33.48 -13.56
CA ALA A 8 20.85 -32.06 -13.43
C ALA A 8 22.04 -31.69 -14.32
N LEU A 9 21.86 -30.70 -15.20
CA LEU A 9 22.92 -30.04 -15.96
C LEU A 9 23.28 -28.72 -15.29
N ILE A 10 24.55 -28.55 -14.93
CA ILE A 10 25.03 -27.34 -14.26
C ILE A 10 26.17 -26.76 -15.08
N THR A 11 25.99 -25.54 -15.58
CA THR A 11 27.00 -24.88 -16.41
C THR A 11 28.01 -24.11 -15.55
N GLY A 12 29.28 -24.09 -15.94
CA GLY A 12 30.35 -23.50 -15.13
C GLY A 12 30.52 -24.18 -13.77
N ALA A 13 30.43 -25.51 -13.75
CA ALA A 13 30.42 -26.35 -12.55
C ALA A 13 31.79 -26.81 -12.08
N GLY A 14 32.88 -26.38 -12.71
CA GLY A 14 34.25 -26.77 -12.34
C GLY A 14 34.76 -26.05 -11.09
N ASN A 15 34.19 -24.88 -10.75
CA ASN A 15 34.61 -24.06 -9.62
C ASN A 15 33.43 -23.33 -8.94
N GLY A 16 33.69 -22.69 -7.79
CA GLY A 16 32.78 -21.75 -7.14
C GLY A 16 31.37 -22.31 -6.87
N LEU A 17 30.35 -21.49 -7.11
CA LEU A 17 28.94 -21.84 -6.91
C LEU A 17 28.52 -23.09 -7.70
N GLY A 18 28.89 -23.17 -8.98
CA GLY A 18 28.53 -24.30 -9.84
C GLY A 18 29.07 -25.63 -9.31
N ARG A 19 30.30 -25.66 -8.79
CA ARG A 19 30.87 -26.85 -8.14
C ARG A 19 30.05 -27.26 -6.91
N VAL A 20 29.68 -26.31 -6.06
CA VAL A 20 28.90 -26.61 -4.85
C VAL A 20 27.52 -27.15 -5.21
N TYR A 21 26.85 -26.57 -6.21
CA TYR A 21 25.58 -27.11 -6.71
C TYR A 21 25.75 -28.55 -7.19
N ALA A 22 26.78 -28.83 -7.99
CA ALA A 22 27.02 -30.17 -8.54
C ALA A 22 27.23 -31.23 -7.44
N LEU A 23 28.01 -30.89 -6.42
CA LEU A 23 28.23 -31.77 -5.27
C LEU A 23 26.93 -32.00 -4.48
N GLN A 24 26.17 -30.95 -4.19
CA GLN A 24 24.93 -31.04 -3.40
C GLN A 24 23.82 -31.81 -4.13
N PHE A 25 23.67 -31.63 -5.45
CA PHE A 25 22.73 -32.42 -6.24
C PHE A 25 23.12 -33.91 -6.25
N ALA A 26 24.40 -34.21 -6.45
CA ALA A 26 24.88 -35.59 -6.48
C ALA A 26 24.77 -36.29 -5.11
N GLU A 27 25.11 -35.59 -4.03
CA GLU A 27 24.93 -36.06 -2.64
C GLU A 27 23.48 -36.46 -2.34
N ARG A 28 22.52 -35.86 -3.06
CA ARG A 28 21.08 -36.11 -2.92
C ARG A 28 20.50 -36.98 -4.03
N GLY A 29 21.33 -37.76 -4.70
CA GLY A 29 20.89 -38.82 -5.63
C GLY A 29 20.67 -38.39 -7.08
N ALA A 30 20.89 -37.12 -7.43
CA ALA A 30 20.81 -36.71 -8.83
C ALA A 30 21.97 -37.29 -9.65
N ALA A 31 21.72 -37.56 -10.93
CA ALA A 31 22.79 -37.75 -11.91
C ALA A 31 23.18 -36.38 -12.49
N VAL A 32 24.47 -36.03 -12.43
CA VAL A 32 24.93 -34.67 -12.71
C VAL A 32 25.78 -34.60 -13.98
N VAL A 33 25.43 -33.69 -14.89
CA VAL A 33 26.33 -33.25 -15.96
C VAL A 33 27.08 -32.01 -15.48
N VAL A 34 28.37 -32.18 -15.26
CA VAL A 34 29.29 -31.12 -14.83
C VAL A 34 29.86 -30.48 -16.10
N ASN A 35 29.27 -29.36 -16.54
CA ASN A 35 29.81 -28.60 -17.66
C ASN A 35 30.79 -27.52 -17.16
N ASP A 36 31.99 -27.48 -17.74
CA ASP A 36 32.93 -26.37 -17.57
C ASP A 36 33.88 -26.29 -18.77
N LEU A 37 34.02 -25.11 -19.37
CA LEU A 37 34.98 -24.87 -20.46
C LEU A 37 36.44 -24.92 -19.97
N GLY A 38 36.65 -24.64 -18.67
CA GLY A 38 37.96 -24.57 -18.03
C GLY A 38 38.82 -23.37 -18.45
N GLY A 39 38.18 -22.31 -18.94
CA GLY A 39 38.81 -21.02 -19.21
C GLY A 39 39.00 -20.17 -17.95
N ASP A 40 39.66 -19.03 -18.11
CA ASP A 40 39.82 -18.03 -17.05
C ASP A 40 38.58 -17.16 -16.84
N MET A 41 38.59 -16.33 -15.78
CA MET A 41 37.46 -15.47 -15.43
C MET A 41 37.19 -14.34 -16.44
N LYS A 42 38.10 -14.12 -17.41
CA LYS A 42 37.99 -13.10 -18.46
C LYS A 42 37.56 -13.73 -19.80
N GLY A 43 37.27 -15.03 -19.85
CA GLY A 43 36.83 -15.76 -21.03
C GLY A 43 37.97 -16.23 -21.95
N GLY A 44 39.20 -16.34 -21.44
CA GLY A 44 40.35 -16.86 -22.18
C GLY A 44 40.65 -18.34 -21.89
N GLY A 45 41.06 -19.09 -22.91
CA GLY A 45 41.54 -20.47 -22.77
C GLY A 45 40.44 -21.54 -22.58
N ALA A 46 40.85 -22.81 -22.54
CA ALA A 46 39.99 -23.96 -22.29
C ALA A 46 40.79 -25.10 -21.65
N SER A 47 40.14 -25.89 -20.78
CA SER A 47 40.75 -27.05 -20.12
C SER A 47 39.68 -28.05 -19.68
N SER A 48 39.91 -29.34 -19.87
CA SER A 48 39.00 -30.37 -19.34
C SER A 48 39.09 -30.51 -17.82
N ARG A 49 40.24 -30.12 -17.24
CA ARG A 49 40.63 -30.42 -15.86
C ARG A 49 39.61 -29.98 -14.80
N PRO A 50 39.02 -28.76 -14.85
CA PRO A 50 38.06 -28.34 -13.81
C PRO A 50 36.81 -29.21 -13.74
N ALA A 51 36.23 -29.58 -14.89
CA ALA A 51 35.08 -30.47 -14.94
C ALA A 51 35.45 -31.89 -14.47
N ASP A 52 36.59 -32.42 -14.92
CA ASP A 52 37.09 -33.75 -14.54
C ASP A 52 37.29 -33.88 -13.03
N GLN A 53 37.86 -32.85 -12.39
CA GLN A 53 38.09 -32.84 -10.94
C GLN A 53 36.78 -32.97 -10.15
N VAL A 54 35.75 -32.22 -10.52
CA VAL A 54 34.46 -32.26 -9.83
C VAL A 54 33.72 -33.58 -10.10
N VAL A 55 33.80 -34.13 -11.31
CA VAL A 55 33.25 -35.46 -11.61
C VAL A 55 33.92 -36.55 -10.79
N ASN A 56 35.26 -36.53 -10.69
CA ASN A 56 36.01 -37.48 -9.88
C ASN A 56 35.65 -37.36 -8.40
N GLU A 57 35.49 -36.14 -7.90
CA GLU A 57 35.06 -35.89 -6.52
C GLU A 57 33.64 -36.46 -6.28
N ILE A 58 32.68 -36.19 -7.17
CA ILE A 58 31.32 -36.73 -7.07
C ILE A 58 31.35 -38.28 -7.05
N ARG A 59 32.11 -38.89 -7.98
CA ARG A 59 32.22 -40.35 -8.06
C ARG A 59 32.87 -40.96 -6.83
N SER A 60 33.90 -40.31 -6.27
CA SER A 60 34.56 -40.75 -5.04
C SER A 60 33.62 -40.76 -3.83
N LYS A 61 32.59 -39.92 -3.85
CA LYS A 61 31.51 -39.84 -2.84
C LYS A 61 30.32 -40.76 -3.17
N GLY A 62 30.44 -41.63 -4.16
CA GLY A 62 29.39 -42.57 -4.58
C GLY A 62 28.29 -41.97 -5.47
N GLY A 63 28.45 -40.71 -5.90
CA GLY A 63 27.50 -40.05 -6.80
C GLY A 63 27.71 -40.39 -8.27
N ARG A 64 26.74 -40.03 -9.10
CA ARG A 64 26.76 -40.22 -10.57
C ARG A 64 27.02 -38.91 -11.28
N ALA A 65 28.14 -38.81 -12.01
CA ALA A 65 28.43 -37.64 -12.82
C ALA A 65 29.17 -37.95 -14.13
N VAL A 66 29.02 -37.05 -15.11
CA VAL A 66 29.75 -37.01 -16.38
C VAL A 66 30.19 -35.57 -16.68
N ALA A 67 31.37 -35.41 -17.26
CA ALA A 67 31.89 -34.10 -17.63
C ALA A 67 31.40 -33.69 -19.04
N ASN A 68 31.24 -32.39 -19.24
CA ASN A 68 31.13 -31.78 -20.56
C ASN A 68 32.08 -30.56 -20.63
N TYR A 69 32.77 -30.40 -21.76
CA TYR A 69 33.82 -29.38 -21.93
C TYR A 69 33.47 -28.29 -22.94
N ASP A 70 32.25 -28.31 -23.48
CA ASP A 70 31.82 -27.37 -24.51
C ASP A 70 31.48 -26.00 -23.90
N SER A 71 31.67 -24.94 -24.69
CA SER A 71 31.12 -23.62 -24.37
C SER A 71 29.59 -23.68 -24.32
N VAL A 72 28.99 -22.92 -23.41
CA VAL A 72 27.53 -22.75 -23.30
C VAL A 72 26.89 -22.17 -24.57
N GLU A 73 27.68 -21.56 -25.45
CA GLU A 73 27.26 -21.14 -26.80
C GLU A 73 26.72 -22.29 -27.65
N PHE A 74 27.21 -23.52 -27.39
CA PHE A 74 26.82 -24.76 -28.05
C PHE A 74 25.92 -25.61 -27.17
N GLY A 75 24.87 -24.99 -26.61
CA GLY A 75 23.99 -25.59 -25.61
C GLY A 75 23.41 -26.96 -25.98
N GLU A 76 23.21 -27.24 -27.28
CA GLU A 76 22.80 -28.54 -27.79
C GLU A 76 23.77 -29.68 -27.43
N ARG A 77 25.08 -29.41 -27.37
CA ARG A 77 26.10 -30.42 -27.04
C ARG A 77 26.10 -30.76 -25.55
N LEU A 78 25.84 -29.77 -24.71
CA LEU A 78 25.69 -29.96 -23.26
C LEU A 78 24.48 -30.84 -22.96
N VAL A 79 23.34 -30.53 -23.58
CA VAL A 79 22.12 -31.33 -23.41
C VAL A 79 22.28 -32.73 -24.03
N ALA A 80 22.92 -32.86 -25.18
CA ALA A 80 23.23 -34.16 -25.78
C ALA A 80 24.08 -35.03 -24.84
N THR A 81 24.98 -34.45 -24.05
CA THR A 81 25.75 -35.18 -23.03
C THR A 81 24.84 -35.76 -21.95
N ALA A 82 23.85 -35.00 -21.48
CA ALA A 82 22.85 -35.47 -20.51
C ALA A 82 22.02 -36.63 -21.08
N ILE A 83 21.50 -36.47 -22.29
CA ILE A 83 20.69 -37.49 -22.96
C ILE A 83 21.49 -38.76 -23.23
N LYS A 84 22.70 -38.65 -23.79
CA LYS A 84 23.55 -39.82 -24.09
C LYS A 84 23.93 -40.59 -22.82
N SER A 85 24.19 -39.90 -21.73
CA SER A 85 24.72 -40.52 -20.50
C SER A 85 23.62 -41.05 -19.58
N PHE A 86 22.48 -40.36 -19.53
CA PHE A 86 21.44 -40.61 -18.52
C PHE A 86 20.02 -40.72 -19.10
N GLY A 87 19.83 -40.52 -20.41
CA GLY A 87 18.55 -40.72 -21.12
C GLY A 87 17.50 -39.62 -20.92
N ARG A 88 17.77 -38.61 -20.09
CA ARG A 88 16.83 -37.52 -19.78
C ARG A 88 17.55 -36.26 -19.30
N ILE A 89 16.80 -35.17 -19.15
CA ILE A 89 17.23 -33.92 -18.51
C ILE A 89 16.04 -33.31 -17.77
N ASP A 90 16.23 -33.02 -16.49
CA ASP A 90 15.17 -32.57 -15.57
C ASP A 90 15.44 -31.17 -15.02
N ILE A 91 16.71 -30.87 -14.75
CA ILE A 91 17.15 -29.66 -14.07
C ILE A 91 18.25 -29.00 -14.90
N VAL A 92 18.13 -27.70 -15.15
CA VAL A 92 19.17 -26.88 -15.79
C VAL A 92 19.50 -25.69 -14.88
N VAL A 93 20.76 -25.60 -14.46
CA VAL A 93 21.28 -24.44 -13.72
C VAL A 93 22.25 -23.67 -14.61
N ASN A 94 21.78 -22.55 -15.17
CA ASN A 94 22.57 -21.66 -16.02
C ASN A 94 23.44 -20.75 -15.13
N ASN A 95 24.63 -21.25 -14.76
CA ASN A 95 25.56 -20.62 -13.82
C ASN A 95 26.86 -20.09 -14.49
N ALA A 96 27.24 -20.61 -15.67
CA ALA A 96 28.45 -20.18 -16.37
C ALA A 96 28.53 -18.65 -16.54
N GLY A 97 29.73 -18.10 -16.36
CA GLY A 97 29.91 -16.65 -16.40
C GLY A 97 31.36 -16.20 -16.35
N ILE A 98 31.60 -14.99 -16.84
CA ILE A 98 32.91 -14.32 -16.92
C ILE A 98 32.74 -12.82 -16.62
N LEU A 99 33.83 -12.07 -16.44
CA LEU A 99 33.82 -10.62 -16.26
C LEU A 99 34.74 -9.91 -17.25
N ARG A 100 34.30 -8.71 -17.67
CA ARG A 100 35.04 -7.74 -18.48
C ARG A 100 34.71 -6.33 -18.00
N ASP A 101 35.05 -6.06 -16.75
CA ASP A 101 34.69 -4.81 -16.08
C ASP A 101 35.51 -3.63 -16.64
N LYS A 102 34.78 -2.61 -17.10
CA LYS A 102 35.30 -1.36 -17.65
C LYS A 102 34.27 -0.25 -17.41
N SER A 103 34.72 0.97 -17.13
CA SER A 103 33.85 2.15 -17.21
C SER A 103 33.15 2.20 -18.58
N PHE A 104 31.90 2.66 -18.64
CA PHE A 104 31.06 2.59 -19.84
C PHE A 104 31.77 2.99 -21.15
N ALA A 105 32.45 4.15 -21.17
CA ALA A 105 33.17 4.66 -22.35
C ALA A 105 34.41 3.83 -22.77
N ARG A 106 34.84 2.85 -21.96
CA ARG A 106 36.01 1.99 -22.21
C ARG A 106 35.64 0.53 -22.47
N ILE A 107 34.34 0.20 -22.51
CA ILE A 107 33.87 -1.12 -22.92
C ILE A 107 34.09 -1.20 -24.44
N SER A 108 34.91 -2.15 -24.89
CA SER A 108 35.03 -2.46 -26.32
C SER A 108 33.86 -3.33 -26.79
N ASP A 109 33.65 -3.41 -28.10
CA ASP A 109 32.65 -4.33 -28.67
C ASP A 109 32.93 -5.79 -28.27
N GLU A 110 34.20 -6.19 -28.17
CA GLU A 110 34.59 -7.53 -27.71
C GLU A 110 34.21 -7.76 -26.24
N ASP A 111 34.47 -6.78 -25.37
CA ASP A 111 34.11 -6.83 -23.95
C ASP A 111 32.57 -6.89 -23.77
N TRP A 112 31.80 -6.24 -24.64
CA TRP A 112 30.34 -6.33 -24.66
C TRP A 112 29.84 -7.69 -25.15
N ASP A 113 30.34 -8.11 -26.31
CA ASP A 113 29.91 -9.31 -27.01
C ASP A 113 30.18 -10.58 -26.20
N ILE A 114 31.37 -10.72 -25.64
CA ILE A 114 31.75 -11.95 -24.93
C ILE A 114 30.90 -12.14 -23.67
N ILE A 115 30.56 -11.05 -22.97
CA ILE A 115 29.67 -11.08 -21.81
C ILE A 115 28.27 -11.54 -22.23
N HIS A 116 27.70 -10.97 -23.29
CA HIS A 116 26.38 -11.37 -23.75
C HIS A 116 26.35 -12.79 -24.33
N LYS A 117 27.41 -13.21 -25.03
CA LYS A 117 27.56 -14.57 -25.58
C LYS A 117 27.57 -15.62 -24.49
N VAL A 118 28.38 -15.45 -23.45
CA VAL A 118 28.49 -16.44 -22.36
C VAL A 118 27.26 -16.42 -21.46
N HIS A 119 26.81 -15.24 -21.02
CA HIS A 119 25.73 -15.15 -20.03
C HIS A 119 24.35 -15.32 -20.65
N MET A 120 23.96 -14.40 -21.55
CA MET A 120 22.60 -14.35 -22.08
C MET A 120 22.36 -15.39 -23.17
N LEU A 121 23.17 -15.36 -24.22
CA LEU A 121 23.03 -16.28 -25.35
C LEU A 121 23.29 -17.72 -24.90
N GLY A 122 24.30 -17.96 -24.07
CA GLY A 122 24.59 -19.27 -23.49
C GLY A 122 23.40 -19.85 -22.71
N ALA A 123 22.85 -19.11 -21.75
CA ALA A 123 21.69 -19.56 -20.98
C ALA A 123 20.47 -19.84 -21.87
N PHE A 124 20.22 -18.99 -22.87
CA PHE A 124 19.19 -19.22 -23.88
C PHE A 124 19.44 -20.53 -24.66
N LYS A 125 20.65 -20.73 -25.20
CA LYS A 125 21.00 -21.90 -26.03
C LYS A 125 20.84 -23.20 -25.27
N VAL A 126 21.35 -23.26 -24.04
CA VAL A 126 21.27 -24.44 -23.16
C VAL A 126 19.81 -24.74 -22.80
N THR A 127 19.08 -23.73 -22.33
CA THR A 127 17.68 -23.92 -21.92
C THR A 127 16.80 -24.30 -23.10
N ARG A 128 16.99 -23.66 -24.26
CA ARG A 128 16.29 -23.99 -25.51
C ARG A 128 16.53 -25.44 -25.94
N ALA A 129 17.76 -25.94 -25.80
CA ALA A 129 18.08 -27.32 -26.14
C ALA A 129 17.42 -28.33 -25.19
N ALA A 130 17.27 -27.99 -23.90
CA ALA A 130 16.62 -28.84 -22.90
C ALA A 130 15.08 -28.82 -22.99
N TRP A 131 14.51 -27.73 -23.50
CA TRP A 131 13.07 -27.45 -23.47
C TRP A 131 12.18 -28.54 -24.09
N PRO A 132 12.50 -29.10 -25.27
CA PRO A 132 11.66 -30.15 -25.87
C PRO A 132 11.55 -31.39 -24.96
N TYR A 133 12.66 -31.80 -24.35
CA TYR A 133 12.71 -32.95 -23.43
C TYR A 133 11.89 -32.70 -22.17
N MET A 134 12.01 -31.51 -21.56
CA MET A 134 11.24 -31.14 -20.37
C MET A 134 9.73 -31.09 -20.66
N LYS A 135 9.34 -30.56 -21.85
CA LYS A 135 7.94 -30.52 -22.29
C LYS A 135 7.36 -31.92 -22.47
N GLU A 136 8.09 -32.82 -23.12
CA GLU A 136 7.68 -34.21 -23.32
C GLU A 136 7.52 -34.95 -21.98
N GLN A 137 8.46 -34.74 -21.06
CA GLN A 137 8.44 -35.34 -19.72
C GLN A 137 7.38 -34.74 -18.78
N LYS A 138 6.78 -33.58 -19.13
CA LYS A 138 5.94 -32.77 -18.23
C LYS A 138 6.63 -32.48 -16.89
N TYR A 139 7.93 -32.23 -16.95
CA TYR A 139 8.74 -31.88 -15.79
C TYR A 139 9.97 -31.10 -16.27
N GLY A 140 10.20 -29.95 -15.66
CA GLY A 140 11.46 -29.22 -15.82
C GLY A 140 11.66 -28.20 -14.71
N LYS A 141 12.92 -27.99 -14.32
CA LYS A 141 13.29 -26.94 -13.37
C LYS A 141 14.51 -26.20 -13.89
N VAL A 142 14.38 -24.90 -14.07
CA VAL A 142 15.40 -24.04 -14.67
C VAL A 142 15.77 -22.93 -13.71
N ILE A 143 17.07 -22.72 -13.52
CA ILE A 143 17.62 -21.62 -12.74
C ILE A 143 18.44 -20.71 -13.64
N MET A 144 18.13 -19.42 -13.58
CA MET A 144 18.91 -18.35 -14.18
C MET A 144 19.73 -17.63 -13.11
N VAL A 145 21.06 -17.63 -13.24
CA VAL A 145 21.92 -16.91 -12.28
C VAL A 145 22.13 -15.47 -12.75
N SER A 146 21.33 -14.56 -12.20
CA SER A 146 21.48 -13.11 -12.27
C SER A 146 22.53 -12.61 -11.25
N SER A 147 22.42 -11.36 -10.80
CA SER A 147 23.27 -10.74 -9.78
C SER A 147 22.63 -9.45 -9.23
N PRO A 148 23.02 -9.00 -8.02
CA PRO A 148 22.65 -7.66 -7.54
C PRO A 148 23.08 -6.55 -8.51
N SER A 149 24.24 -6.66 -9.17
CA SER A 149 24.67 -5.70 -10.20
C SER A 149 23.69 -5.62 -11.38
N GLY A 150 22.98 -6.70 -11.70
CA GLY A 150 21.92 -6.69 -12.71
C GLY A 150 20.67 -5.95 -12.23
N ILE A 151 20.29 -6.16 -10.96
CA ILE A 151 19.06 -5.60 -10.37
C ILE A 151 19.21 -4.09 -10.12
N TYR A 152 20.34 -3.68 -9.54
CA TYR A 152 20.54 -2.32 -9.04
C TYR A 152 21.53 -1.49 -9.87
N GLY A 153 22.23 -2.12 -10.81
CA GLY A 153 23.38 -1.53 -11.47
C GLY A 153 24.65 -1.60 -10.60
N ASN A 154 25.81 -1.53 -11.24
CA ASN A 154 27.09 -1.36 -10.56
C ASN A 154 28.08 -0.60 -11.45
N PHE A 155 28.89 0.28 -10.86
CA PHE A 155 29.84 1.09 -11.62
C PHE A 155 30.85 0.19 -12.35
N GLY A 156 31.07 0.47 -13.64
CA GLY A 156 32.03 -0.27 -14.46
C GLY A 156 31.57 -1.64 -14.96
N GLN A 157 30.28 -1.96 -14.83
CA GLN A 157 29.72 -3.27 -15.19
C GLN A 157 28.53 -3.21 -16.15
N ALA A 158 28.42 -2.18 -17.01
CA ALA A 158 27.23 -2.00 -17.86
C ALA A 158 26.91 -3.21 -18.75
N ASN A 159 27.92 -3.83 -19.37
CA ASN A 159 27.80 -5.08 -20.14
C ASN A 159 27.27 -6.24 -19.29
N TYR A 160 27.84 -6.43 -18.09
CA TYR A 160 27.47 -7.50 -17.16
C TYR A 160 26.08 -7.30 -16.55
N SER A 161 25.76 -6.09 -16.07
CA SER A 161 24.46 -5.72 -15.53
C SER A 161 23.34 -5.92 -16.56
N ALA A 162 23.55 -5.49 -17.81
CA ALA A 162 22.60 -5.69 -18.91
C ALA A 162 22.35 -7.18 -19.15
N ALA A 163 23.41 -7.99 -19.26
CA ALA A 163 23.28 -9.43 -19.44
C ALA A 163 22.56 -10.10 -18.26
N LYS A 164 22.86 -9.71 -17.02
CA LYS A 164 22.29 -10.33 -15.82
C LYS A 164 20.82 -9.99 -15.61
N LEU A 165 20.40 -8.74 -15.84
CA LEU A 165 18.98 -8.39 -15.78
C LEU A 165 18.20 -8.99 -16.97
N GLY A 166 18.84 -9.12 -18.14
CA GLY A 166 18.27 -9.85 -19.27
C GLY A 166 17.88 -11.30 -18.93
N LEU A 167 18.64 -11.97 -18.05
CA LEU A 167 18.32 -13.33 -17.60
C LEU A 167 17.04 -13.37 -16.76
N VAL A 168 16.76 -12.31 -15.99
CA VAL A 168 15.49 -12.17 -15.26
C VAL A 168 14.33 -12.04 -16.25
N GLY A 169 14.49 -11.18 -17.27
CA GLY A 169 13.51 -11.05 -18.36
C GLY A 169 13.25 -12.37 -19.08
N LEU A 170 14.31 -13.13 -19.40
CA LEU A 170 14.19 -14.46 -20.00
C LEU A 170 13.46 -15.44 -19.06
N SER A 171 13.79 -15.45 -17.77
CA SER A 171 13.13 -16.29 -16.76
C SER A 171 11.64 -16.00 -16.68
N ASN A 172 11.24 -14.73 -16.70
CA ASN A 172 9.83 -14.32 -16.60
C ASN A 172 8.97 -14.89 -17.74
N THR A 173 9.51 -14.90 -18.97
CA THR A 173 8.79 -15.45 -20.13
C THR A 173 8.75 -16.97 -20.08
N LEU A 174 9.88 -17.62 -19.77
CA LEU A 174 9.95 -19.09 -19.68
C LEU A 174 9.04 -19.65 -18.57
N ALA A 175 8.91 -18.94 -17.44
CA ALA A 175 7.97 -19.32 -16.38
C ALA A 175 6.52 -19.40 -16.89
N LYS A 176 6.11 -18.48 -17.76
CA LYS A 176 4.77 -18.44 -18.36
C LYS A 176 4.60 -19.52 -19.44
N GLU A 177 5.58 -19.70 -20.32
CA GLU A 177 5.53 -20.72 -21.37
C GLU A 177 5.59 -22.15 -20.83
N GLY A 178 6.28 -22.34 -19.71
CA GLY A 178 6.49 -23.62 -19.04
C GLY A 178 5.35 -24.07 -18.13
N ALA A 179 4.50 -23.15 -17.67
CA ALA A 179 3.48 -23.40 -16.63
C ALA A 179 2.61 -24.63 -16.93
N LYS A 180 2.06 -24.73 -18.15
CA LYS A 180 1.18 -25.86 -18.55
C LYS A 180 1.90 -27.21 -18.68
N TYR A 181 3.23 -27.21 -18.63
CA TYR A 181 4.07 -28.41 -18.77
C TYR A 181 4.79 -28.78 -17.47
N ASN A 182 4.47 -28.13 -16.34
CA ASN A 182 5.21 -28.31 -15.08
C ASN A 182 6.73 -28.03 -15.25
N ILE A 183 7.03 -27.00 -16.04
CA ILE A 183 8.39 -26.47 -16.21
C ILE A 183 8.46 -25.14 -15.46
N HIS A 184 9.25 -25.10 -14.39
CA HIS A 184 9.43 -23.88 -13.59
C HIS A 184 10.75 -23.22 -13.95
N CYS A 185 10.75 -21.89 -14.03
CA CYS A 185 11.94 -21.11 -14.30
C CYS A 185 12.04 -19.98 -13.29
N ASN A 186 13.10 -19.98 -12.47
CA ASN A 186 13.35 -18.97 -11.46
C ASN A 186 14.72 -18.33 -11.66
N ALA A 187 14.86 -17.07 -11.24
CA ALA A 187 16.11 -16.34 -11.22
C ALA A 187 16.64 -16.20 -9.80
N ILE A 188 17.97 -16.25 -9.65
CA ILE A 188 18.65 -15.96 -8.39
C ILE A 188 19.72 -14.89 -8.61
N ALA A 189 19.96 -14.06 -7.60
CA ALA A 189 20.98 -13.03 -7.55
C ALA A 189 21.87 -13.27 -6.33
N PRO A 190 22.85 -14.19 -6.44
CA PRO A 190 23.69 -14.58 -5.32
C PRO A 190 24.83 -13.59 -5.07
N THR A 191 25.16 -13.40 -3.80
CA THR A 191 26.39 -12.79 -3.33
C THR A 191 27.20 -13.84 -2.58
N ALA A 192 28.28 -14.32 -3.20
CA ALA A 192 29.15 -15.34 -2.63
C ALA A 192 30.63 -14.99 -2.81
N GLY A 193 31.41 -15.34 -1.80
CA GLY A 193 32.86 -15.28 -1.77
C GLY A 193 33.41 -16.01 -2.98
N SER A 194 34.10 -15.25 -3.81
CA SER A 194 34.71 -15.76 -5.03
C SER A 194 36.01 -15.01 -5.24
N ARG A 195 36.84 -15.52 -6.16
CA ARG A 195 38.05 -14.81 -6.63
C ARG A 195 37.74 -13.38 -7.11
N LEU A 196 36.47 -13.09 -7.44
CA LEU A 196 36.00 -11.79 -7.91
C LEU A 196 35.81 -10.78 -6.77
N LEU A 197 35.35 -11.19 -5.59
CA LEU A 197 35.17 -10.28 -4.43
C LEU A 197 36.46 -10.01 -3.66
N ALA A 198 37.50 -10.83 -3.89
CA ALA A 198 38.83 -10.70 -3.27
C ALA A 198 39.58 -9.41 -3.59
N THR A 199 39.16 -8.66 -4.62
CA THR A 199 39.77 -7.39 -4.99
C THR A 199 39.15 -6.18 -4.27
N VAL A 200 38.00 -6.37 -3.60
CA VAL A 200 37.19 -5.28 -3.03
C VAL A 200 36.76 -5.49 -1.58
N MET A 201 36.97 -6.68 -1.00
CA MET A 201 36.59 -7.01 0.37
C MET A 201 37.75 -7.62 1.18
N PRO A 202 37.77 -7.40 2.51
CA PRO A 202 38.64 -8.15 3.43
C PRO A 202 38.41 -9.67 3.38
N GLN A 203 39.46 -10.45 3.67
CA GLN A 203 39.43 -11.92 3.54
C GLN A 203 38.43 -12.60 4.48
N ASP A 204 38.30 -12.10 5.71
CA ASP A 204 37.35 -12.62 6.71
C ASP A 204 35.89 -12.47 6.26
N MET A 205 35.56 -11.37 5.56
CA MET A 205 34.24 -11.19 4.95
C MET A 205 34.01 -12.15 3.78
N ILE A 206 35.03 -12.41 2.97
CA ILE A 206 34.94 -13.37 1.86
C ILE A 206 34.72 -14.78 2.39
N ASP A 207 35.42 -15.14 3.47
CA ASP A 207 35.31 -16.44 4.12
C ASP A 207 33.93 -16.67 4.75
N ALA A 208 33.23 -15.60 5.15
CA ALA A 208 31.86 -15.65 5.63
C ALA A 208 30.83 -15.84 4.49
N LEU A 209 31.14 -15.40 3.26
CA LEU A 209 30.27 -15.51 2.09
C LEU A 209 30.36 -16.89 1.40
N LYS A 210 30.18 -17.95 2.16
CA LYS A 210 30.35 -19.33 1.66
C LYS A 210 29.35 -19.68 0.55
N PRO A 211 29.78 -20.20 -0.61
CA PRO A 211 28.90 -20.70 -1.67
C PRO A 211 27.86 -21.72 -1.20
N GLU A 212 28.17 -22.47 -0.14
CA GLU A 212 27.29 -23.43 0.54
C GLU A 212 26.02 -22.79 1.09
N TYR A 213 26.01 -21.49 1.37
CA TYR A 213 24.81 -20.77 1.82
C TYR A 213 23.85 -20.41 0.68
N ILE A 214 24.29 -20.52 -0.58
CA ILE A 214 23.45 -20.25 -1.76
C ILE A 214 22.77 -21.54 -2.25
N SER A 215 23.48 -22.67 -2.19
CA SER A 215 22.98 -23.94 -2.74
C SER A 215 21.62 -24.43 -2.22
N PRO A 216 21.23 -24.25 -0.93
CA PRO A 216 19.96 -24.77 -0.43
C PRO A 216 18.75 -24.22 -1.17
N LEU A 217 18.74 -22.93 -1.55
CA LEU A 217 17.65 -22.36 -2.34
C LEU A 217 17.61 -22.95 -3.76
N VAL A 218 18.76 -23.07 -4.42
CA VAL A 218 18.85 -23.67 -5.77
C VAL A 218 18.27 -25.09 -5.75
N LEU A 219 18.62 -25.88 -4.72
CA LEU A 219 18.05 -27.20 -4.55
C LEU A 219 16.54 -27.13 -4.29
N TYR A 220 16.07 -26.25 -3.41
CA TYR A 220 14.64 -26.13 -3.13
C TYR A 220 13.84 -25.76 -4.40
N LEU A 221 14.24 -24.71 -5.12
CA LEU A 221 13.60 -24.24 -6.35
C LEU A 221 13.60 -25.26 -7.49
N THR A 222 14.46 -26.29 -7.42
CA THR A 222 14.58 -27.33 -8.44
C THR A 222 14.04 -28.69 -8.00
N HIS A 223 13.49 -28.77 -6.80
CA HIS A 223 12.86 -29.99 -6.31
C HIS A 223 11.42 -30.12 -6.82
N GLU A 224 10.94 -31.35 -6.91
CA GLU A 224 9.61 -31.65 -7.43
C GLU A 224 8.46 -31.09 -6.58
N SER A 225 8.70 -30.90 -5.29
CA SER A 225 7.72 -30.31 -4.35
C SER A 225 7.66 -28.78 -4.40
N CYS A 226 8.50 -28.11 -5.18
CA CYS A 226 8.52 -26.65 -5.24
C CYS A 226 7.61 -26.16 -6.37
N GLU A 227 6.61 -25.37 -6.01
CA GLU A 227 5.63 -24.78 -6.92
C GLU A 227 6.04 -23.39 -7.43
N GLU A 228 7.12 -22.83 -6.91
CA GLU A 228 7.60 -21.49 -7.28
C GLU A 228 8.08 -21.46 -8.75
N THR A 229 7.61 -20.48 -9.50
CA THR A 229 8.03 -20.19 -10.88
C THR A 229 7.94 -18.68 -11.13
N GLY A 230 8.85 -18.13 -11.91
CA GLY A 230 8.93 -16.69 -12.18
C GLY A 230 9.44 -15.85 -11.00
N GLY A 231 9.95 -16.49 -9.94
CA GLY A 231 10.54 -15.81 -8.81
C GLY A 231 11.93 -15.25 -9.11
N LEU A 232 12.26 -14.13 -8.46
CA LEU A 232 13.60 -13.56 -8.39
C LEU A 232 14.03 -13.51 -6.93
N PHE A 233 15.17 -14.14 -6.60
CA PHE A 233 15.62 -14.23 -5.22
C PHE A 233 17.03 -13.68 -5.02
N GLU A 234 17.22 -12.86 -3.99
CA GLU A 234 18.54 -12.44 -3.53
C GLU A 234 19.03 -13.33 -2.40
N LEU A 235 20.32 -13.62 -2.40
CA LEU A 235 20.95 -14.51 -1.44
C LEU A 235 22.31 -13.99 -1.01
N ALA A 236 22.55 -13.95 0.31
CA ALA A 236 23.85 -13.62 0.87
C ALA A 236 23.97 -14.19 2.28
N ALA A 237 25.11 -14.79 2.65
CA ALA A 237 25.45 -15.16 4.04
C ALA A 237 24.35 -15.93 4.82
N GLY A 238 23.54 -16.76 4.16
CA GLY A 238 22.43 -17.51 4.78
C GLY A 238 21.09 -16.78 4.84
N TRP A 239 21.03 -15.53 4.39
CA TRP A 239 19.79 -14.77 4.17
C TRP A 239 19.27 -14.96 2.74
N ILE A 240 17.95 -14.98 2.60
CA ILE A 240 17.23 -15.12 1.33
C ILE A 240 16.05 -14.14 1.33
N SER A 241 15.87 -13.40 0.24
CA SER A 241 14.69 -12.56 -0.02
C SER A 241 14.15 -12.78 -1.42
N LYS A 242 12.85 -12.51 -1.59
CA LYS A 242 12.16 -12.51 -2.89
C LYS A 242 11.95 -11.08 -3.35
N ASN A 243 12.35 -10.77 -4.56
CA ASN A 243 12.17 -9.46 -5.19
C ASN A 243 10.93 -9.49 -6.09
N ARG A 244 10.22 -8.37 -6.17
CA ARG A 244 9.11 -8.13 -7.10
C ARG A 244 9.07 -6.67 -7.54
N TRP A 245 8.41 -6.39 -8.67
CA TRP A 245 8.15 -5.02 -9.11
C TRP A 245 7.05 -4.37 -8.28
N GLN A 246 7.20 -3.06 -8.09
CA GLN A 246 6.23 -2.17 -7.46
C GLN A 246 6.01 -1.00 -8.42
N ASN A 247 4.75 -0.63 -8.64
CA ASN A 247 4.37 0.53 -9.45
C ASN A 247 3.70 1.57 -8.54
N SER A 248 3.93 2.85 -8.78
CA SER A 248 3.08 3.90 -8.22
C SER A 248 1.65 3.77 -8.78
N ALA A 249 0.67 4.33 -8.09
CA ALA A 249 -0.69 4.49 -8.63
C ALA A 249 -0.71 5.36 -9.91
N GLY A 250 0.32 6.19 -10.05
CA GLY A 250 0.49 7.14 -11.15
C GLY A 250 -0.50 8.30 -11.08
N ALA A 251 -0.47 9.14 -12.11
CA ALA A 251 -1.38 10.27 -12.25
C ALA A 251 -2.00 10.29 -13.65
N PHE A 252 -3.22 10.79 -13.75
CA PHE A 252 -3.78 11.18 -15.05
C PHE A 252 -3.40 12.65 -15.29
N VAL A 253 -2.56 12.89 -16.30
CA VAL A 253 -1.88 14.21 -16.47
C VAL A 253 -2.51 15.08 -17.55
N ALA A 254 -3.26 14.49 -18.49
CA ALA A 254 -3.89 15.27 -19.56
C ALA A 254 -5.02 16.16 -19.00
N LYS A 255 -5.16 17.36 -19.56
CA LYS A 255 -6.10 18.41 -19.12
C LYS A 255 -7.09 18.77 -20.21
N LYS A 256 -8.27 19.24 -19.81
CA LYS A 256 -9.20 19.94 -20.73
C LYS A 256 -8.84 21.41 -20.81
N ASN A 257 -8.77 21.94 -22.02
CA ASN A 257 -9.00 23.35 -22.22
C ASN A 257 -10.49 23.66 -22.03
N LEU A 258 -10.84 24.53 -21.08
CA LEU A 258 -12.22 24.85 -20.75
C LEU A 258 -12.91 25.72 -21.80
N GLU A 259 -12.15 26.44 -22.62
CA GLU A 259 -12.68 27.32 -23.68
C GLU A 259 -12.91 26.55 -24.98
N THR A 260 -11.96 25.71 -25.40
CA THR A 260 -12.04 24.96 -26.66
C THR A 260 -12.61 23.55 -26.50
N GLY A 261 -12.64 23.03 -25.26
CA GLY A 261 -13.01 21.65 -24.96
C GLY A 261 -11.93 20.61 -25.31
N GLU A 262 -10.79 21.04 -25.87
CA GLU A 262 -9.71 20.18 -26.36
C GLU A 262 -8.92 19.56 -25.21
N VAL A 263 -8.55 18.29 -25.38
CA VAL A 263 -7.68 17.58 -24.44
C VAL A 263 -6.23 17.76 -24.86
N HIS A 264 -5.39 18.23 -23.95
CA HIS A 264 -3.96 18.42 -24.19
C HIS A 264 -3.12 17.87 -23.02
N MET A 265 -1.84 17.65 -23.27
CA MET A 265 -0.86 17.31 -22.26
C MET A 265 0.46 17.97 -22.64
N THR A 266 1.00 18.77 -21.72
CA THR A 266 2.27 19.47 -21.89
C THR A 266 3.36 18.89 -20.98
N PRO A 267 4.65 19.16 -21.25
CA PRO A 267 5.72 18.85 -20.31
C PRO A 267 5.54 19.51 -18.94
N GLU A 268 4.97 20.72 -18.88
CA GLU A 268 4.65 21.44 -17.65
C GLU A 268 3.62 20.69 -16.82
N ASP A 269 2.59 20.10 -17.45
CA ASP A 269 1.60 19.27 -16.74
C ASP A 269 2.27 18.04 -16.09
N VAL A 270 3.23 17.43 -16.78
CA VAL A 270 4.00 16.29 -16.23
C VAL A 270 4.85 16.73 -15.03
N ARG A 271 5.54 17.88 -15.14
CA ARG A 271 6.33 18.45 -14.05
C ARG A 271 5.46 18.75 -12.83
N ASP A 272 4.32 19.39 -13.05
CA ASP A 272 3.44 19.84 -11.97
C ASP A 272 2.72 18.67 -11.28
N SER A 273 2.56 17.53 -11.96
CA SER A 273 2.03 16.28 -11.39
C SER A 273 3.13 15.28 -10.96
N TRP A 274 4.40 15.66 -10.98
CA TRP A 274 5.51 14.71 -10.80
C TRP A 274 5.49 13.99 -9.44
N ASP A 275 5.15 14.72 -8.38
CA ASP A 275 5.03 14.16 -7.03
C ASP A 275 3.94 13.07 -6.98
N GLN A 276 2.82 13.27 -7.66
CA GLN A 276 1.75 12.26 -7.76
C GLN A 276 2.17 11.06 -8.64
N ILE A 277 2.85 11.31 -9.76
CA ILE A 277 3.34 10.25 -10.66
C ILE A 277 4.30 9.31 -9.93
N THR A 278 5.11 9.87 -9.03
CA THR A 278 6.18 9.17 -8.32
C THR A 278 5.83 8.78 -6.88
N ASP A 279 4.57 8.95 -6.47
CA ASP A 279 4.09 8.54 -5.14
C ASP A 279 3.89 7.02 -5.03
N PHE A 280 4.60 6.41 -4.08
CA PHE A 280 4.52 4.98 -3.76
C PHE A 280 3.77 4.69 -2.45
N SER A 281 3.07 5.67 -1.87
CA SER A 281 2.26 5.51 -0.65
C SER A 281 1.14 4.48 -0.81
N ASN A 282 0.56 4.36 -2.02
CA ASN A 282 -0.45 3.37 -2.38
C ASN A 282 -0.05 2.63 -3.68
N PRO A 283 0.86 1.65 -3.60
CA PRO A 283 1.46 1.03 -4.77
C PRO A 283 0.62 -0.11 -5.36
N GLU A 284 0.80 -0.36 -6.65
CA GLU A 284 0.27 -1.53 -7.36
C GLU A 284 1.38 -2.59 -7.55
N TYR A 285 1.05 -3.87 -7.44
CA TYR A 285 1.99 -4.99 -7.56
C TYR A 285 1.68 -5.87 -8.78
N ARG A 286 1.79 -5.28 -9.98
CA ARG A 286 1.41 -5.97 -11.21
C ARG A 286 2.32 -7.15 -11.54
N THR A 287 1.74 -8.31 -11.86
CA THR A 287 2.48 -9.54 -12.23
C THR A 287 2.39 -9.90 -13.71
N SER A 288 1.45 -9.29 -14.43
CA SER A 288 1.20 -9.54 -15.84
C SER A 288 0.80 -8.27 -16.60
N GLN A 289 1.01 -8.27 -17.92
CA GLN A 289 0.56 -7.18 -18.79
C GLN A 289 -0.97 -7.05 -18.80
N ALA A 290 -1.70 -8.15 -18.59
CA ALA A 290 -3.15 -8.16 -18.57
C ALA A 290 -3.73 -7.29 -17.44
N GLU A 291 -3.05 -7.23 -16.29
CA GLU A 291 -3.45 -6.40 -15.15
C GLU A 291 -3.38 -4.89 -15.44
N PHE A 292 -2.67 -4.46 -16.48
CA PHE A 292 -2.67 -3.05 -16.91
C PHE A 292 -3.86 -2.67 -17.81
N GLN A 293 -4.54 -3.65 -18.41
CA GLN A 293 -5.59 -3.39 -19.40
C GLN A 293 -6.78 -2.57 -18.84
N PRO A 294 -7.32 -2.85 -17.64
CA PRO A 294 -8.40 -2.04 -17.08
C PRO A 294 -8.01 -0.56 -16.91
N LYS A 295 -6.79 -0.30 -16.43
CA LYS A 295 -6.27 1.07 -16.28
C LYS A 295 -6.17 1.76 -17.62
N LEU A 296 -5.60 1.09 -18.64
CA LEU A 296 -5.51 1.63 -20.00
C LEU A 296 -6.89 2.01 -20.54
N MET A 297 -7.89 1.13 -20.41
CA MET A 297 -9.25 1.39 -20.87
C MET A 297 -9.88 2.58 -20.15
N SER A 298 -9.71 2.69 -18.83
CA SER A 298 -10.20 3.83 -18.05
C SER A 298 -9.57 5.17 -18.51
N CYS A 299 -8.27 5.16 -18.83
CA CYS A 299 -7.61 6.35 -19.36
C CYS A 299 -8.13 6.74 -20.75
N ILE A 300 -8.39 5.76 -21.62
CA ILE A 300 -8.96 6.02 -22.97
C ILE A 300 -10.36 6.62 -22.85
N GLU A 301 -11.20 6.09 -21.96
CA GLU A 301 -12.55 6.63 -21.72
C GLU A 301 -12.51 8.07 -21.22
N ALA A 302 -11.60 8.38 -20.29
CA ALA A 302 -11.39 9.73 -19.78
C ALA A 302 -11.02 10.72 -20.90
N LEU A 303 -10.11 10.31 -21.80
CA LEU A 303 -9.71 11.11 -22.97
C LEU A 303 -10.88 11.33 -23.94
N GLN A 304 -11.67 10.29 -24.21
CA GLN A 304 -12.79 10.35 -25.16
C GLN A 304 -13.96 11.20 -24.66
N THR A 305 -14.27 11.09 -23.38
CA THR A 305 -15.42 11.79 -22.78
C THR A 305 -15.08 13.21 -22.34
N GLY A 306 -13.79 13.53 -22.20
CA GLY A 306 -13.31 14.75 -21.55
C GLY A 306 -13.79 14.86 -20.09
N LYS A 307 -14.24 13.74 -19.50
CA LYS A 307 -14.46 13.58 -18.06
C LYS A 307 -13.19 13.01 -17.50
N PHE A 308 -12.30 13.92 -17.14
CA PHE A 308 -11.06 13.52 -16.51
C PHE A 308 -11.34 13.01 -15.11
N PRO A 309 -10.67 11.93 -14.68
CA PRO A 309 -10.63 11.58 -13.28
C PRO A 309 -10.04 12.77 -12.52
N THR A 310 -10.90 13.60 -11.93
CA THR A 310 -10.54 14.71 -11.05
C THR A 310 -9.94 14.11 -9.80
N SER A 311 -8.61 13.95 -9.72
CA SER A 311 -7.92 13.23 -8.63
C SER A 311 -8.83 12.14 -8.03
N ASP A 312 -9.29 11.23 -8.88
CA ASP A 312 -10.45 10.36 -8.60
C ASP A 312 -10.14 9.30 -7.54
N SER A 313 -8.99 9.41 -6.88
CA SER A 313 -8.59 8.55 -5.77
C SER A 313 -9.49 8.72 -4.56
N GLY A 314 -10.26 9.82 -4.49
CA GLY A 314 -10.78 10.27 -3.19
C GLY A 314 -9.65 10.32 -2.16
N PHE A 315 -10.01 10.45 -0.91
CA PHE A 315 -9.12 10.13 0.20
C PHE A 315 -9.52 8.76 0.72
N THR A 316 -8.64 7.76 0.54
CA THR A 316 -8.86 6.44 1.16
C THR A 316 -8.26 6.45 2.55
N TRP A 317 -9.09 6.19 3.56
CA TRP A 317 -8.67 6.05 4.93
C TRP A 317 -8.93 4.62 5.41
N SER A 318 -7.86 3.94 5.80
CA SER A 318 -7.94 2.63 6.45
C SER A 318 -7.94 2.79 7.95
N TYR A 319 -8.79 2.02 8.62
CA TYR A 319 -8.91 2.00 10.06
C TYR A 319 -9.10 0.57 10.56
N THR A 320 -8.72 0.38 11.82
CA THR A 320 -8.81 -0.88 12.54
C THR A 320 -9.65 -0.70 13.80
N GLU A 321 -9.85 -1.78 14.54
CA GLU A 321 -10.53 -1.79 15.82
C GLU A 321 -9.86 -0.81 16.81
N ARG A 322 -8.54 -0.62 16.71
CA ARG A 322 -7.79 0.37 17.49
C ARG A 322 -8.33 1.79 17.27
N ASP A 323 -8.59 2.17 16.03
CA ASP A 323 -8.96 3.53 15.66
C ASP A 323 -10.39 3.85 16.10
N VAL A 324 -11.30 2.87 15.98
CA VAL A 324 -12.69 3.03 16.44
C VAL A 324 -12.76 3.09 17.97
N ILE A 325 -11.96 2.29 18.70
CA ILE A 325 -11.88 2.35 20.17
C ILE A 325 -11.27 3.68 20.62
N LEU A 326 -10.22 4.14 19.96
CA LEU A 326 -9.59 5.42 20.27
C LEU A 326 -10.57 6.59 20.07
N TYR A 327 -11.37 6.56 19.00
CA TYR A 327 -12.44 7.52 18.80
C TYR A 327 -13.52 7.45 19.87
N ALA A 328 -13.94 6.25 20.26
CA ALA A 328 -14.93 6.07 21.32
C ALA A 328 -14.45 6.69 22.64
N LEU A 329 -13.21 6.41 23.06
CA LEU A 329 -12.58 7.05 24.23
C LEU A 329 -12.50 8.57 24.08
N GLY A 330 -12.05 9.05 22.92
CA GLY A 330 -12.01 10.48 22.60
C GLY A 330 -13.39 11.15 22.62
N SER A 331 -14.46 10.38 22.45
CA SER A 331 -15.86 10.84 22.47
C SER A 331 -16.55 10.59 23.82
N GLY A 332 -15.79 10.24 24.86
CA GLY A 332 -16.26 10.10 26.25
C GLY A 332 -16.69 8.69 26.66
N CYS A 333 -16.57 7.68 25.78
CA CYS A 333 -16.75 6.30 26.24
C CYS A 333 -15.72 5.98 27.33
N SER A 334 -16.15 5.19 28.31
CA SER A 334 -15.41 4.91 29.54
C SER A 334 -15.80 3.54 30.05
N THR A 335 -14.82 2.81 30.58
CA THR A 335 -15.02 1.51 31.24
C THR A 335 -15.84 1.60 32.53
N THR A 336 -16.11 2.81 33.02
CA THR A 336 -17.00 3.02 34.17
C THR A 336 -18.48 2.86 33.83
N GLN A 337 -18.84 2.80 32.55
CA GLN A 337 -20.19 2.55 32.08
C GLN A 337 -20.20 1.21 31.34
N GLU A 338 -20.93 0.23 31.88
CA GLU A 338 -20.97 -1.12 31.32
C GLU A 338 -21.48 -1.13 29.88
N SER A 339 -22.46 -0.28 29.54
CA SER A 339 -22.99 -0.16 28.17
C SER A 339 -21.96 0.32 27.15
N HIS A 340 -20.82 0.86 27.59
CA HIS A 340 -19.74 1.27 26.68
C HIS A 340 -18.81 0.13 26.27
N LEU A 341 -18.89 -1.06 26.89
CA LEU A 341 -17.98 -2.16 26.57
C LEU A 341 -18.01 -2.51 25.07
N LYS A 342 -19.21 -2.47 24.47
CA LYS A 342 -19.42 -2.67 23.02
C LYS A 342 -18.73 -1.67 22.10
N PHE A 343 -18.25 -0.54 22.63
CA PHE A 343 -17.49 0.46 21.87
C PHE A 343 -15.98 0.44 22.19
N LEU A 344 -15.59 -0.32 23.22
CA LEU A 344 -14.24 -0.28 23.80
C LEU A 344 -13.49 -1.62 23.74
N PHE A 345 -14.17 -2.71 23.38
CA PHE A 345 -13.59 -4.05 23.37
C PHE A 345 -13.97 -4.81 22.10
N GLU A 346 -12.96 -5.08 21.27
CA GLU A 346 -13.08 -5.71 19.96
C GLU A 346 -13.58 -7.16 20.00
N LEU A 347 -13.52 -7.82 21.16
CA LEU A 347 -14.09 -9.16 21.36
C LEU A 347 -15.48 -9.14 22.02
N SER A 348 -16.10 -7.97 22.22
CA SER A 348 -17.53 -7.90 22.59
C SER A 348 -18.37 -8.53 21.49
N GLU A 349 -19.38 -9.33 21.86
CA GLU A 349 -20.27 -9.98 20.87
C GLU A 349 -21.01 -8.97 19.98
N ASP A 350 -21.20 -7.76 20.49
CA ASP A 350 -21.89 -6.65 19.83
C ASP A 350 -20.96 -5.46 19.54
N PHE A 351 -19.65 -5.71 19.37
CA PHE A 351 -18.67 -4.66 19.09
C PHE A 351 -19.12 -3.76 17.93
N SER A 352 -19.25 -2.47 18.21
CA SER A 352 -19.93 -1.51 17.36
C SER A 352 -19.12 -0.22 17.25
N VAL A 353 -19.36 0.53 16.18
CA VAL A 353 -18.71 1.83 15.94
C VAL A 353 -19.72 2.95 16.13
N LEU A 354 -19.34 3.99 16.88
CA LEU A 354 -20.17 5.18 17.05
C LEU A 354 -20.42 5.85 15.68
N PRO A 355 -21.66 6.15 15.28
CA PRO A 355 -21.97 6.67 13.94
C PRO A 355 -21.22 7.94 13.57
N THR A 356 -20.96 8.83 14.54
CA THR A 356 -20.24 10.08 14.33
C THR A 356 -18.76 9.90 13.97
N PHE A 357 -18.21 8.68 14.07
CA PHE A 357 -16.88 8.35 13.56
C PHE A 357 -16.75 8.65 12.06
N ALA A 358 -17.84 8.48 11.30
CA ALA A 358 -17.90 8.78 9.87
C ALA A 358 -17.58 10.24 9.52
N VAL A 359 -17.71 11.18 10.47
CA VAL A 359 -17.33 12.58 10.26
C VAL A 359 -15.83 12.73 10.16
N LEU A 360 -15.06 12.01 10.99
CA LEU A 360 -13.60 12.15 11.00
C LEU A 360 -12.97 11.62 9.71
N VAL A 361 -13.50 10.51 9.18
CA VAL A 361 -13.09 9.95 7.88
C VAL A 361 -13.18 11.01 6.79
N ALA A 362 -14.30 11.73 6.76
CA ALA A 362 -14.51 12.82 5.81
C ALA A 362 -13.64 14.05 6.12
N PHE A 363 -13.47 14.40 7.39
CA PHE A 363 -12.72 15.57 7.83
C PHE A 363 -11.22 15.46 7.49
N THR A 364 -10.58 14.31 7.71
CA THR A 364 -9.19 14.07 7.29
C THR A 364 -8.99 14.14 5.77
N GLY A 365 -10.03 13.87 4.98
CA GLY A 365 -10.02 14.04 3.52
C GLY A 365 -10.42 15.44 3.04
N ALA A 366 -11.06 16.25 3.89
CA ALA A 366 -11.61 17.56 3.55
C ALA A 366 -10.56 18.69 3.55
N ASP A 367 -9.48 18.55 4.32
CA ASP A 367 -8.36 19.51 4.36
C ASP A 367 -7.64 19.66 3.01
N VAL A 368 -7.91 18.75 2.07
CA VAL A 368 -7.19 18.66 0.80
C VAL A 368 -7.64 19.73 -0.23
N HIS A 369 -8.71 20.51 0.01
CA HIS A 369 -9.33 21.27 -1.09
C HIS A 369 -9.93 22.65 -0.74
N LEU A 370 -9.53 23.35 0.31
CA LEU A 370 -9.93 24.76 0.51
C LEU A 370 -8.84 25.72 0.00
N ASN A 371 -8.78 25.90 -1.32
CA ASN A 371 -7.83 26.79 -1.97
C ASN A 371 -8.52 27.65 -3.04
N LYS A 372 -7.76 28.52 -3.69
CA LYS A 372 -8.31 29.45 -4.70
C LYS A 372 -8.92 28.73 -5.90
N GLU A 373 -8.39 27.58 -6.29
CA GLU A 373 -8.87 26.83 -7.46
C GLU A 373 -10.25 26.21 -7.21
N THR A 374 -10.51 25.77 -5.98
CA THR A 374 -11.76 25.09 -5.60
C THR A 374 -12.82 26.05 -5.08
N THR A 375 -12.42 27.15 -4.45
CA THR A 375 -13.35 28.10 -3.80
C THR A 375 -13.49 29.42 -4.55
N GLY A 376 -12.58 29.72 -5.48
CA GLY A 376 -12.54 30.99 -6.21
C GLY A 376 -12.07 32.19 -5.38
N ILE A 377 -11.71 32.00 -4.10
CA ILE A 377 -11.27 33.06 -3.18
C ILE A 377 -9.98 32.67 -2.46
N ASP A 378 -9.18 33.66 -2.05
CA ASP A 378 -8.00 33.42 -1.22
C ASP A 378 -8.42 33.15 0.24
N ILE A 379 -7.93 32.05 0.81
CA ILE A 379 -8.31 31.57 2.14
C ILE A 379 -7.09 31.62 3.07
N ASP A 380 -7.24 32.28 4.22
CA ASP A 380 -6.28 32.24 5.31
C ASP A 380 -6.63 31.07 6.24
N PRO A 381 -5.80 30.01 6.32
CA PRO A 381 -6.11 28.82 7.10
C PRO A 381 -6.22 29.10 8.61
N THR A 382 -5.62 30.18 9.10
CA THR A 382 -5.70 30.56 10.53
C THR A 382 -7.04 31.16 10.93
N LYS A 383 -7.91 31.48 9.95
CA LYS A 383 -9.21 32.14 10.14
C LYS A 383 -10.41 31.24 9.82
N ILE A 384 -10.15 29.94 9.67
CA ILE A 384 -11.14 28.92 9.38
C ILE A 384 -11.86 28.53 10.66
N LEU A 385 -13.18 28.69 10.68
CA LEU A 385 -14.06 28.22 11.75
C LEU A 385 -15.02 27.17 11.20
N HIS A 386 -15.05 26.00 11.81
CA HIS A 386 -16.06 24.98 11.51
C HIS A 386 -17.39 25.39 12.14
N GLY A 387 -18.35 25.83 11.33
CA GLY A 387 -19.59 26.44 11.80
C GLY A 387 -20.74 25.45 11.97
N GLU A 388 -20.94 24.57 10.99
CA GLU A 388 -22.02 23.57 11.02
C GLU A 388 -21.57 22.23 10.43
N GLN A 389 -22.15 21.16 10.96
CA GLN A 389 -21.95 19.79 10.48
C GLN A 389 -23.31 19.15 10.23
N TYR A 390 -23.46 18.54 9.05
CA TYR A 390 -24.47 17.52 8.79
C TYR A 390 -23.77 16.19 8.52
N LEU A 391 -24.31 15.12 9.10
CA LEU A 391 -23.89 13.74 8.89
C LEU A 391 -25.13 12.91 8.55
N GLU A 392 -25.01 12.04 7.56
CA GLU A 392 -25.98 10.99 7.26
C GLU A 392 -25.22 9.67 7.10
N VAL A 393 -25.71 8.61 7.74
CA VAL A 393 -25.12 7.27 7.73
C VAL A 393 -26.12 6.31 7.09
N TYR A 394 -25.70 5.64 6.02
CA TYR A 394 -26.57 4.76 5.24
C TYR A 394 -26.62 3.34 5.80
N LYS A 395 -25.53 2.90 6.45
CA LYS A 395 -25.40 1.61 7.13
C LYS A 395 -24.42 1.72 8.31
N PRO A 396 -24.53 0.84 9.33
CA PRO A 396 -23.53 0.77 10.40
C PRO A 396 -22.12 0.66 9.83
N LEU A 397 -21.18 1.38 10.44
CA LEU A 397 -19.78 1.35 10.06
C LEU A 397 -19.17 -0.01 10.42
N ALA A 398 -18.33 -0.56 9.54
CA ALA A 398 -17.54 -1.73 9.85
C ALA A 398 -16.59 -1.44 11.02
N THR A 399 -16.16 -2.48 11.75
CA THR A 399 -15.25 -2.35 12.90
C THR A 399 -13.79 -2.17 12.49
N ALA A 400 -13.47 -2.55 11.25
CA ALA A 400 -12.21 -2.29 10.56
C ALA A 400 -12.47 -2.29 9.05
N GLY A 401 -11.62 -1.61 8.28
CA GLY A 401 -11.73 -1.57 6.83
C GLY A 401 -11.14 -0.29 6.23
N SER A 402 -11.51 -0.01 4.99
CA SER A 402 -11.10 1.19 4.28
C SER A 402 -12.32 1.92 3.75
N LEU A 403 -12.32 3.24 3.88
CA LEU A 403 -13.33 4.11 3.29
C LEU A 403 -12.69 5.09 2.31
N THR A 404 -13.19 5.12 1.09
CA THR A 404 -12.79 6.09 0.07
C THR A 404 -13.77 7.25 0.09
N THR A 405 -13.31 8.46 0.41
CA THR A 405 -14.14 9.65 0.48
C THR A 405 -13.91 10.55 -0.72
N LYS A 406 -14.99 10.94 -1.40
CA LYS A 406 -14.97 11.94 -2.47
C LYS A 406 -15.65 13.20 -1.98
N GLY A 407 -15.07 14.36 -2.24
CA GLY A 407 -15.59 15.64 -1.76
C GLY A 407 -15.56 16.72 -2.82
N GLU A 408 -16.49 17.67 -2.71
CA GLU A 408 -16.56 18.86 -3.55
C GLU A 408 -17.03 20.09 -2.77
N VAL A 409 -16.61 21.29 -3.20
CA VAL A 409 -17.19 22.55 -2.74
C VAL A 409 -18.46 22.79 -3.55
N VAL A 410 -19.61 22.61 -2.92
CA VAL A 410 -20.90 22.81 -3.58
C VAL A 410 -21.32 24.27 -3.58
N ASP A 411 -20.79 25.09 -2.68
CA ASP A 411 -21.11 26.50 -2.65
C ASP A 411 -20.12 27.41 -1.91
N VAL A 412 -20.12 28.69 -2.29
CA VAL A 412 -19.39 29.78 -1.60
C VAL A 412 -20.28 31.02 -1.51
N VAL A 413 -20.47 31.53 -0.29
CA VAL A 413 -21.42 32.61 0.04
C VAL A 413 -20.69 33.78 0.70
N ASP A 414 -20.92 34.99 0.19
CA ASP A 414 -20.33 36.22 0.72
C ASP A 414 -21.18 36.77 1.89
N LYS A 415 -20.61 36.80 3.10
CA LYS A 415 -21.25 37.37 4.29
C LYS A 415 -20.72 38.77 4.66
N GLY A 416 -20.00 39.42 3.75
CA GLY A 416 -19.48 40.78 3.89
C GLY A 416 -18.15 40.77 4.63
N SER A 417 -18.19 40.48 5.93
CA SER A 417 -16.98 40.39 6.77
C SER A 417 -16.31 39.01 6.76
N GLY A 418 -16.82 38.06 5.96
CA GLY A 418 -16.29 36.70 5.82
C GLY A 418 -16.98 35.92 4.71
N ALA A 419 -16.48 34.73 4.43
CA ALA A 419 -17.07 33.78 3.47
C ALA A 419 -17.65 32.57 4.20
N VAL A 420 -18.75 32.02 3.69
CA VAL A 420 -19.24 30.69 4.06
C VAL A 420 -18.97 29.74 2.90
N ILE A 421 -18.29 28.64 3.17
CA ILE A 421 -17.98 27.60 2.20
C ILE A 421 -18.79 26.36 2.59
N ILE A 422 -19.51 25.79 1.63
CA ILE A 422 -20.31 24.58 1.80
C ILE A 422 -19.65 23.47 1.02
N SER A 423 -19.22 22.43 1.72
CA SER A 423 -18.57 21.27 1.14
C SER A 423 -19.40 20.03 1.40
N GLU A 424 -19.51 19.15 0.40
CA GLU A 424 -20.17 17.86 0.50
C GLU A 424 -19.16 16.74 0.28
N LEU A 425 -19.22 15.72 1.12
CA LEU A 425 -18.33 14.56 1.03
C LEU A 425 -19.13 13.26 1.18
N THR A 426 -18.89 12.32 0.28
CA THR A 426 -19.48 10.98 0.32
C THR A 426 -18.39 9.94 0.49
N SER A 427 -18.54 9.07 1.49
CA SER A 427 -17.63 7.96 1.77
C SER A 427 -18.21 6.64 1.26
N TYR A 428 -17.35 5.83 0.64
CA TYR A 428 -17.66 4.54 0.03
C TYR A 428 -16.80 3.44 0.65
N ASP A 429 -17.31 2.22 0.76
CA ASP A 429 -16.51 1.05 1.16
C ASP A 429 -15.67 0.47 0.02
N ALA A 430 -14.98 -0.64 0.28
CA ALA A 430 -14.12 -1.32 -0.69
C ALA A 430 -14.90 -1.88 -1.89
N GLU A 431 -16.19 -2.17 -1.71
CA GLU A 431 -17.12 -2.64 -2.72
C GLU A 431 -17.74 -1.49 -3.54
N GLY A 432 -17.53 -0.24 -3.11
CA GLY A 432 -18.05 0.95 -3.77
C GLY A 432 -19.46 1.35 -3.33
N GLU A 433 -19.99 0.78 -2.26
CA GLU A 433 -21.29 1.16 -1.70
C GLU A 433 -21.17 2.42 -0.84
N LYS A 434 -22.20 3.28 -0.87
CA LYS A 434 -22.25 4.48 -0.02
C LYS A 434 -22.37 4.09 1.45
N VAL A 435 -21.49 4.65 2.28
CA VAL A 435 -21.47 4.40 3.73
C VAL A 435 -21.96 5.62 4.50
N ALA A 436 -21.44 6.81 4.17
CA ALA A 436 -21.82 8.04 4.84
C ALA A 436 -21.77 9.25 3.89
N PHE A 437 -22.58 10.25 4.21
CA PHE A 437 -22.57 11.56 3.59
C PHE A 437 -22.35 12.64 4.65
N ASN A 438 -21.50 13.61 4.34
CA ASN A 438 -21.15 14.72 5.22
C ASN A 438 -21.35 16.03 4.47
N GLN A 439 -21.95 17.02 5.12
CA GLN A 439 -21.91 18.41 4.68
C GLN A 439 -21.28 19.28 5.77
N LEU A 440 -20.22 19.98 5.41
CA LEU A 440 -19.50 20.88 6.30
C LEU A 440 -19.74 22.32 5.86
N ILE A 441 -20.03 23.17 6.83
CA ILE A 441 -20.19 24.61 6.61
C ILE A 441 -19.08 25.32 7.36
N THR A 442 -18.13 25.83 6.58
CA THR A 442 -16.94 26.51 7.07
C THR A 442 -17.11 28.01 6.94
N PHE A 443 -16.85 28.76 7.99
CA PHE A 443 -16.79 30.22 7.95
C PHE A 443 -15.34 30.68 7.95
N VAL A 444 -14.95 31.48 6.96
CA VAL A 444 -13.61 32.06 6.85
C VAL A 444 -13.70 33.56 7.16
N VAL A 445 -13.18 33.94 8.32
CA VAL A 445 -13.22 35.33 8.79
C VAL A 445 -12.36 36.21 7.86
N GLY A 446 -12.91 37.34 7.41
CA GLY A 446 -12.21 38.30 6.56
C GLY A 446 -12.16 37.96 5.07
N ALA A 447 -12.59 36.76 4.67
CA ALA A 447 -12.62 36.34 3.25
C ALA A 447 -13.90 36.79 2.50
N GLY A 448 -14.64 37.76 3.03
CA GLY A 448 -15.86 38.29 2.42
C GLY A 448 -15.62 39.50 1.51
N GLY A 449 -16.69 40.10 0.98
CA GLY A 449 -16.61 41.33 0.19
C GLY A 449 -16.19 41.14 -1.27
N PHE A 450 -16.21 39.89 -1.76
CA PHE A 450 -15.91 39.52 -3.15
C PHE A 450 -17.12 39.68 -4.09
N GLY A 451 -18.26 40.17 -3.59
CA GLY A 451 -19.44 40.46 -4.41
C GLY A 451 -20.25 39.23 -4.78
N GLY A 452 -20.07 38.12 -4.06
CA GLY A 452 -20.82 36.88 -4.26
C GLY A 452 -22.24 36.93 -3.71
N LYS A 453 -22.97 35.82 -3.86
CA LYS A 453 -24.33 35.67 -3.32
C LYS A 453 -24.34 35.72 -1.79
N ARG A 454 -25.46 36.19 -1.20
CA ARG A 454 -25.61 36.40 0.26
C ARG A 454 -26.22 35.21 1.01
N SER A 455 -26.80 34.26 0.29
CA SER A 455 -27.41 33.05 0.84
C SER A 455 -27.20 31.86 -0.08
N SER A 456 -27.38 30.66 0.46
CA SER A 456 -27.38 29.39 -0.26
C SER A 456 -28.59 28.58 0.17
N ASP A 457 -29.19 27.88 -0.78
CA ASP A 457 -30.24 26.87 -0.60
C ASP A 457 -29.67 25.44 -0.53
N LYS A 458 -28.35 25.26 -0.72
CA LYS A 458 -27.68 23.95 -0.66
C LYS A 458 -27.42 23.45 0.77
N ALA A 459 -27.42 24.35 1.76
CA ALA A 459 -27.15 23.99 3.14
C ALA A 459 -28.33 23.24 3.81
N TYR A 460 -28.05 22.11 4.45
CA TYR A 460 -29.02 21.47 5.36
C TYR A 460 -29.36 22.42 6.51
N SER A 461 -30.65 22.66 6.74
CA SER A 461 -31.12 23.68 7.68
C SER A 461 -31.12 23.22 9.14
N THR A 462 -30.58 24.05 10.03
CA THR A 462 -30.74 23.90 11.49
C THR A 462 -32.21 24.00 11.91
N GLN A 463 -32.59 23.30 12.97
CA GLN A 463 -33.97 23.29 13.48
C GLN A 463 -34.03 23.82 14.92
N LYS A 464 -34.90 24.79 15.19
CA LYS A 464 -35.10 25.27 16.57
C LYS A 464 -35.72 24.16 17.43
N PRO A 465 -35.37 24.06 18.72
CA PRO A 465 -36.04 23.12 19.61
C PRO A 465 -37.53 23.51 19.78
N PRO A 466 -38.41 22.55 20.06
CA PRO A 466 -39.80 22.81 20.40
C PRO A 466 -39.94 23.77 21.58
N SER A 467 -40.93 24.66 21.54
CA SER A 467 -41.19 25.66 22.59
C SER A 467 -41.89 25.06 23.82
N ARG A 468 -41.25 24.05 24.43
CA ARG A 468 -41.68 23.34 25.65
C ARG A 468 -40.44 22.86 26.44
N SER A 469 -40.64 22.37 27.66
CA SER A 469 -39.54 21.73 28.41
C SER A 469 -38.98 20.52 27.67
N ALA A 470 -37.67 20.29 27.82
CA ALA A 470 -37.01 19.09 27.31
C ALA A 470 -37.66 17.83 27.87
N ASP A 471 -37.77 16.81 27.02
CA ASP A 471 -38.26 15.48 27.42
C ASP A 471 -37.22 14.74 28.26
N SER A 472 -35.94 15.00 28.03
CA SER A 472 -34.82 14.38 28.73
C SER A 472 -33.62 15.32 28.72
N VAL A 473 -32.81 15.24 29.77
CA VAL A 473 -31.57 15.98 29.92
C VAL A 473 -30.50 15.04 30.44
N LEU A 474 -29.36 14.97 29.76
CA LEU A 474 -28.20 14.22 30.20
C LEU A 474 -27.00 15.14 30.36
N GLU A 475 -26.15 14.84 31.33
CA GLU A 475 -24.93 15.58 31.63
C GLU A 475 -23.75 14.61 31.70
N GLU A 476 -22.67 14.96 31.03
CA GLU A 476 -21.42 14.21 31.10
C GLU A 476 -20.25 15.20 31.19
N ARG A 477 -19.37 14.98 32.16
CA ARG A 477 -18.17 15.79 32.34
C ARG A 477 -17.06 15.25 31.45
N THR A 478 -16.53 16.11 30.59
CA THR A 478 -15.38 15.77 29.75
C THR A 478 -14.13 15.59 30.61
N SER A 479 -13.18 14.76 30.16
CA SER A 479 -11.85 14.73 30.76
C SER A 479 -11.11 16.06 30.54
N ILE A 480 -10.19 16.42 31.44
CA ILE A 480 -9.26 17.53 31.18
C ILE A 480 -8.37 17.25 29.97
N ASP A 481 -8.15 15.98 29.64
CA ASP A 481 -7.36 15.52 28.49
C ASP A 481 -8.22 15.19 27.26
N GLN A 482 -9.52 15.52 27.28
CA GLN A 482 -10.46 15.07 26.24
C GLN A 482 -10.04 15.48 24.82
N ALA A 483 -9.61 16.74 24.65
CA ALA A 483 -9.12 17.23 23.36
C ALA A 483 -7.80 16.57 22.94
N ALA A 484 -6.93 16.24 23.90
CA ALA A 484 -5.66 15.58 23.65
C ALA A 484 -5.84 14.13 23.17
N ILE A 485 -6.90 13.46 23.62
CA ILE A 485 -7.27 12.12 23.16
C ILE A 485 -8.01 12.21 21.82
N TYR A 486 -9.05 13.05 21.72
CA TYR A 486 -9.90 13.14 20.52
C TYR A 486 -9.12 13.50 19.25
N ARG A 487 -8.14 14.41 19.35
CA ARG A 487 -7.29 14.78 18.21
C ARG A 487 -6.52 13.60 17.60
N LEU A 488 -6.28 12.53 18.36
CA LEU A 488 -5.56 11.36 17.86
C LEU A 488 -6.36 10.62 16.79
N SER A 489 -7.68 10.81 16.75
CA SER A 489 -8.58 10.21 15.77
C SER A 489 -8.59 10.91 14.40
N GLY A 490 -7.95 12.07 14.23
CA GLY A 490 -7.76 12.67 12.91
C GLY A 490 -7.51 14.17 12.88
N ASP A 491 -8.24 14.96 13.68
CA ASP A 491 -8.12 16.41 13.69
C ASP A 491 -6.94 16.88 14.57
N ARG A 492 -5.81 17.17 13.91
CA ARG A 492 -4.55 17.56 14.56
C ARG A 492 -4.38 19.06 14.78
N ASN A 493 -5.40 19.88 14.52
CA ASN A 493 -5.31 21.34 14.61
C ASN A 493 -4.72 21.79 15.98
N PRO A 494 -3.63 22.58 15.99
CA PRO A 494 -2.98 23.01 17.23
C PRO A 494 -3.88 23.82 18.16
N LEU A 495 -4.94 24.45 17.66
CA LEU A 495 -5.94 25.20 18.43
C LEU A 495 -6.47 24.41 19.65
N HIS A 496 -6.54 23.09 19.53
CA HIS A 496 -7.11 22.20 20.55
C HIS A 496 -6.09 21.72 21.59
N LEU A 497 -4.81 22.10 21.49
CA LEU A 497 -3.77 21.61 22.39
C LEU A 497 -2.73 22.67 22.79
N ASP A 498 -2.29 23.52 21.85
CA ASP A 498 -1.24 24.52 22.09
C ASP A 498 -1.85 25.85 22.56
N PRO A 499 -1.56 26.30 23.79
CA PRO A 499 -2.06 27.58 24.30
C PRO A 499 -1.65 28.78 23.46
N SER A 500 -0.46 28.77 22.85
CA SER A 500 0.04 29.89 22.04
C SER A 500 -0.78 30.03 20.76
N PHE A 501 -1.08 28.90 20.13
CA PHE A 501 -1.91 28.85 18.93
C PHE A 501 -3.38 29.17 19.24
N ALA A 502 -3.91 28.67 20.35
CA ALA A 502 -5.26 29.01 20.83
C ALA A 502 -5.44 30.52 21.03
N ALA A 503 -4.43 31.18 21.63
CA ALA A 503 -4.43 32.62 21.82
C ALA A 503 -4.45 33.40 20.49
N MET A 504 -3.74 32.93 19.47
CA MET A 504 -3.79 33.53 18.12
C MET A 504 -5.20 33.46 17.51
N GLY A 505 -5.94 32.38 17.78
CA GLY A 505 -7.35 32.22 17.40
C GLY A 505 -8.34 33.00 18.26
N GLY A 506 -7.87 33.76 19.26
CA GLY A 506 -8.71 34.56 20.15
C GLY A 506 -9.30 33.79 21.33
N PHE A 507 -8.71 32.65 21.71
CA PHE A 507 -9.14 31.86 22.86
C PHE A 507 -8.12 31.91 24.01
N ASP A 508 -8.61 32.13 25.23
CA ASP A 508 -7.75 32.19 26.42
C ASP A 508 -7.07 30.86 26.77
N LYS A 509 -7.63 29.74 26.29
CA LYS A 509 -7.16 28.37 26.51
C LYS A 509 -7.48 27.51 25.29
N PRO A 510 -6.77 26.38 25.09
CA PRO A 510 -7.18 25.37 24.13
C PRO A 510 -8.61 24.91 24.38
N ILE A 511 -9.39 24.84 23.30
CA ILE A 511 -10.81 24.47 23.35
C ILE A 511 -10.99 23.03 22.87
N LEU A 512 -12.05 22.38 23.31
CA LEU A 512 -12.48 21.08 22.81
C LEU A 512 -12.99 21.23 21.37
N HIS A 513 -12.74 20.22 20.52
CA HIS A 513 -13.30 20.16 19.17
C HIS A 513 -14.83 20.23 19.21
N GLY A 514 -15.43 21.04 18.32
CA GLY A 514 -16.89 21.07 18.16
C GLY A 514 -17.45 19.68 17.82
N LEU A 515 -16.74 18.95 16.95
CA LEU A 515 -17.07 17.56 16.58
C LEU A 515 -17.00 16.58 17.77
N CYS A 516 -16.12 16.83 18.75
CA CYS A 516 -16.12 16.06 19.99
C CYS A 516 -17.39 16.35 20.79
N SER A 517 -17.78 17.62 20.94
CA SER A 517 -19.04 18.00 21.61
C SER A 517 -20.27 17.41 20.91
N MET A 518 -20.25 17.33 19.57
CA MET A 518 -21.26 16.65 18.76
C MET A 518 -21.32 15.15 19.08
N ALA A 519 -20.17 14.48 19.23
CA ALA A 519 -20.11 13.06 19.57
C ALA A 519 -20.69 12.77 20.97
N PHE A 520 -20.42 13.63 21.97
CA PHE A 520 -21.06 13.54 23.29
C PHE A 520 -22.59 13.66 23.19
N ALA A 521 -23.09 14.67 22.45
CA ALA A 521 -24.54 14.84 22.26
C ALA A 521 -25.17 13.65 21.52
N SER A 522 -24.49 13.10 20.52
CA SER A 522 -24.94 11.90 19.80
C SER A 522 -25.05 10.69 20.74
N ARG A 523 -24.05 10.47 21.60
CA ARG A 523 -24.08 9.41 22.62
C ARG A 523 -25.23 9.58 23.62
N HIS A 524 -25.46 10.80 24.11
CA HIS A 524 -26.61 11.08 24.99
C HIS A 524 -27.94 10.69 24.32
N ILE A 525 -28.11 11.00 23.04
CA ILE A 525 -29.32 10.68 22.29
C ILE A 525 -29.43 9.17 22.02
N LEU A 526 -28.34 8.50 21.63
CA LEU A 526 -28.32 7.05 21.42
C LEU A 526 -28.67 6.29 22.70
N LYS A 527 -28.08 6.69 23.83
CA LYS A 527 -28.39 6.12 25.14
C LYS A 527 -29.87 6.30 25.50
N GLN A 528 -30.41 7.51 25.32
CA GLN A 528 -31.76 7.84 25.77
C GLN A 528 -32.87 7.32 24.86
N TYR A 529 -32.63 7.27 23.54
CA TYR A 529 -33.67 7.05 22.52
C TYR A 529 -33.37 5.92 21.55
N ALA A 530 -32.19 5.30 21.60
CA ALA A 530 -31.83 4.18 20.73
C ALA A 530 -31.40 2.91 21.49
N ASP A 531 -31.26 2.96 22.83
CA ASP A 531 -30.70 1.85 23.63
C ASP A 531 -29.26 1.49 23.21
N ASP A 532 -28.48 2.52 22.89
CA ASP A 532 -27.11 2.40 22.34
C ASP A 532 -27.02 1.51 21.06
N ASP A 533 -28.15 1.33 20.36
CA ASP A 533 -28.22 0.66 19.06
C ASP A 533 -27.85 1.62 17.94
N VAL A 534 -26.60 1.52 17.47
CA VAL A 534 -26.05 2.36 16.40
C VAL A 534 -26.75 2.18 15.07
N SER A 535 -27.43 1.05 14.83
CA SER A 535 -28.17 0.81 13.58
C SER A 535 -29.43 1.68 13.44
N LYS A 536 -29.88 2.29 14.54
CA LYS A 536 -30.99 3.24 14.53
C LYS A 536 -30.59 4.64 14.12
N PHE A 537 -29.31 5.00 14.14
CA PHE A 537 -28.87 6.33 13.73
C PHE A 537 -29.01 6.51 12.22
N LYS A 538 -29.64 7.61 11.78
CA LYS A 538 -29.72 7.97 10.35
C LYS A 538 -28.94 9.23 10.03
N ALA A 539 -29.25 10.33 10.71
CA ALA A 539 -28.64 11.61 10.40
C ALA A 539 -28.53 12.51 11.64
N MET A 540 -27.63 13.48 11.58
CA MET A 540 -27.45 14.49 12.61
C MET A 540 -27.04 15.82 11.99
N LYS A 541 -27.66 16.90 12.47
CA LYS A 541 -27.28 18.28 12.13
C LYS A 541 -26.91 19.03 13.40
N VAL A 542 -25.88 19.86 13.35
CA VAL A 542 -25.49 20.78 14.42
C VAL A 542 -24.99 22.11 13.89
N ARG A 543 -25.15 23.17 14.69
CA ARG A 543 -24.39 24.42 14.58
C ARG A 543 -23.57 24.62 15.84
N PHE A 544 -22.26 24.82 15.68
CA PHE A 544 -21.34 25.15 16.75
C PHE A 544 -21.43 26.66 17.04
N ALA A 545 -21.84 27.01 18.26
CA ALA A 545 -22.14 28.39 18.62
C ALA A 545 -21.06 29.02 19.51
N LYS A 546 -20.49 28.23 20.43
CA LYS A 546 -19.51 28.69 21.43
C LYS A 546 -18.55 27.56 21.81
N PRO A 547 -17.33 27.88 22.28
CA PRO A 547 -16.34 26.86 22.66
C PRO A 547 -16.71 26.13 23.96
N VAL A 548 -16.23 24.90 24.08
CA VAL A 548 -16.17 24.11 25.33
C VAL A 548 -14.70 24.01 25.72
N VAL A 549 -14.38 24.13 27.01
CA VAL A 549 -13.02 23.88 27.52
C VAL A 549 -12.95 22.44 28.07
N PRO A 550 -11.92 21.64 27.73
CA PRO A 550 -11.76 20.30 28.30
C PRO A 550 -11.83 20.31 29.84
N GLY A 551 -12.53 19.35 30.42
CA GLY A 551 -12.82 19.28 31.86
C GLY A 551 -14.17 19.89 32.27
N GLN A 552 -14.86 20.60 31.37
CA GLN A 552 -16.21 21.12 31.59
C GLN A 552 -17.28 20.07 31.30
N THR A 553 -18.48 20.32 31.82
CA THR A 553 -19.66 19.48 31.66
C THR A 553 -20.42 19.86 30.39
N ILE A 554 -20.80 18.86 29.60
CA ILE A 554 -21.72 19.02 28.48
C ILE A 554 -23.09 18.53 28.94
N ARG A 555 -24.06 19.45 29.00
CA ARG A 555 -25.47 19.15 29.23
C ARG A 555 -26.19 19.14 27.90
N THR A 556 -26.82 18.02 27.53
CA THR A 556 -27.64 17.90 26.33
C THR A 556 -29.11 17.84 26.71
N SER A 557 -29.89 18.82 26.27
CA SER A 557 -31.35 18.84 26.40
C SER A 557 -31.98 18.32 25.12
N MET A 558 -32.94 17.40 25.25
CA MET A 558 -33.50 16.63 24.13
C MET A 558 -35.02 16.72 24.10
N TRP A 559 -35.58 16.86 22.89
CA TRP A 559 -37.02 16.90 22.62
C TRP A 559 -37.35 15.92 21.50
N GLN A 560 -38.19 14.94 21.79
CA GLN A 560 -38.63 13.96 20.82
C GLN A 560 -39.86 14.45 20.04
N GLU A 561 -39.78 14.42 18.71
CA GLU A 561 -40.90 14.61 17.78
C GLU A 561 -40.89 13.46 16.76
N GLY A 562 -41.71 12.43 17.02
CA GLY A 562 -41.69 11.20 16.25
C GLY A 562 -40.33 10.50 16.35
N ASN A 563 -39.67 10.33 15.21
CA ASN A 563 -38.34 9.73 15.10
C ASN A 563 -37.19 10.76 15.09
N ARG A 564 -37.50 12.06 15.17
CA ARG A 564 -36.51 13.12 15.27
C ARG A 564 -36.35 13.55 16.72
N ILE A 565 -35.10 13.61 17.17
CA ILE A 565 -34.73 14.15 18.47
C ILE A 565 -34.08 15.50 18.24
N HIS A 566 -34.81 16.58 18.50
CA HIS A 566 -34.24 17.92 18.56
C HIS A 566 -33.37 18.04 19.82
N PHE A 567 -32.27 18.77 19.74
CA PHE A 567 -31.43 18.96 20.90
C PHE A 567 -30.63 20.26 20.88
N GLU A 568 -30.22 20.69 22.07
CA GLU A 568 -29.22 21.72 22.29
C GLU A 568 -28.24 21.21 23.33
N SER A 569 -26.99 21.68 23.25
CA SER A 569 -25.99 21.39 24.30
C SER A 569 -25.44 22.68 24.88
N MET A 570 -25.28 22.70 26.20
CA MET A 570 -24.74 23.83 26.95
C MET A 570 -23.68 23.39 27.95
N VAL A 571 -22.87 24.35 28.40
CA VAL A 571 -21.90 24.18 29.48
C VAL A 571 -22.47 24.81 30.75
N PRO A 572 -22.95 24.02 31.73
CA PRO A 572 -23.57 24.55 32.95
C PRO A 572 -22.69 25.53 33.71
N GLU A 573 -21.38 25.29 33.76
CA GLU A 573 -20.40 26.09 34.49
C GLU A 573 -20.28 27.53 33.95
N SER A 574 -20.58 27.74 32.67
CA SER A 574 -20.50 29.05 32.02
C SER A 574 -21.85 29.62 31.58
N GLY A 575 -22.92 28.80 31.59
CA GLY A 575 -24.23 29.15 31.05
C GLY A 575 -24.28 29.28 29.53
N ASN A 576 -23.20 28.93 28.82
CA ASN A 576 -23.13 29.05 27.36
C ASN A 576 -23.79 27.86 26.66
N THR A 577 -24.69 28.14 25.73
CA THR A 577 -25.13 27.17 24.72
C THR A 577 -24.03 27.01 23.66
N VAL A 578 -23.53 25.79 23.50
CA VAL A 578 -22.38 25.46 22.64
C VAL A 578 -22.80 24.76 21.34
N ILE A 579 -23.90 24.00 21.37
CA ILE A 579 -24.55 23.45 20.17
C ILE A 579 -25.98 23.96 20.11
N THR A 580 -26.33 24.56 18.98
CA THR A 580 -27.67 25.10 18.70
C THR A 580 -28.26 24.49 17.45
N GLY A 581 -29.59 24.55 17.33
CA GLY A 581 -30.28 24.18 16.10
C GLY A 581 -30.15 22.70 15.73
N GLY A 582 -29.82 21.85 16.71
CA GLY A 582 -29.41 20.48 16.51
C GLY A 582 -30.57 19.51 16.42
N TYR A 583 -30.41 18.47 15.60
CA TYR A 583 -31.31 17.32 15.60
C TYR A 583 -30.57 16.03 15.26
N VAL A 584 -31.12 14.91 15.71
CA VAL A 584 -30.77 13.55 15.27
C VAL A 584 -32.03 12.89 14.72
N ASP A 585 -31.93 12.31 13.54
CA ASP A 585 -32.96 11.44 12.97
C ASP A 585 -32.61 9.99 13.26
N LEU A 586 -33.58 9.26 13.82
CA LEU A 586 -33.49 7.83 14.07
C LEU A 586 -34.38 7.05 13.10
N SER A 587 -34.03 5.79 12.81
CA SER A 587 -34.89 4.88 12.05
C SER A 587 -36.14 4.50 12.84
N SER A 588 -35.98 4.36 14.16
CA SER A 588 -37.01 4.09 15.16
C SER A 588 -36.51 4.56 16.53
N VAL A 589 -37.44 4.84 17.45
CA VAL A 589 -37.12 5.27 18.82
C VAL A 589 -37.41 4.14 19.80
N SER A 590 -36.47 3.85 20.69
CA SER A 590 -36.63 2.93 21.82
C SER A 590 -37.49 3.57 22.93
N PRO A 591 -38.13 2.76 23.81
CA PRO A 591 -38.75 3.28 25.02
C PRO A 591 -37.76 4.13 25.82
N ARG A 592 -38.19 5.32 26.27
CA ARG A 592 -37.34 6.24 27.04
C ARG A 592 -36.91 5.55 28.34
N LEU A 593 -35.61 5.63 28.65
CA LEU A 593 -35.13 5.36 30.01
C LEU A 593 -35.76 6.41 30.95
N GLU A 594 -36.51 5.96 31.95
CA GLU A 594 -37.03 6.87 32.98
C GLU A 594 -35.84 7.46 33.74
N SER A 595 -35.79 8.79 33.88
CA SER A 595 -34.79 9.44 34.69
C SER A 595 -34.90 8.93 36.12
N SER A 596 -33.93 8.14 36.58
CA SER A 596 -33.85 7.81 37.99
C SER A 596 -33.62 9.11 38.76
N SER A 597 -34.64 9.54 39.48
CA SER A 597 -34.49 10.61 40.45
C SER A 597 -33.53 10.13 41.54
N LYS A 598 -32.39 10.83 41.66
CA LYS A 598 -31.42 10.81 42.77
C LYS A 598 -30.52 9.56 42.88
N LEU A 599 -29.22 9.81 42.74
CA LEU A 599 -28.21 9.36 43.70
C LEU A 599 -27.33 10.56 44.07
#